data_AF-A0A3L7DVZ7-F1
#
_entry.id   AF-A0A3L7DVZ7-F1
#
_cell.length_a   1.000
_cell.length_b   1.000
_cell.length_c   1.000
_cell.angle_alpha   90.00
_cell.angle_beta   90.00
_cell.angle_gamma   90.00
#
_symmetry.space_group_name_H-M   'P 1'
#
loop_
_entity.id
_entity.type
_entity.pdbx_description
1 polymer ?
#
loop_
_entity_poly.entity_id
_entity_poly.type
_entity_poly.pdbx_seq_one_letter_code
_entity_poly.pdbx_strand_id
1 'polypeptide(L)'
;MLAADTRVLALTGGVGGAKLCLGLDCLLPAGALQVLVNTGDDFEHLGLHISPDIDTLLYTLAGRSNQAQGWGLEGESWNAMAALEELGGSTWFRLGDRDLATHLFRTARLAAGDDLARVTAELAQRLGIASGIHPMSSQPVRTTVHSDEGDLPFQHYFVRRQCEPQVSGFSFEGIAEAAPNPALVAMLAENRFSHVLVCPSNPFVSIDPILQLPGLWSALRDCDAPVILVSPIVAGQAIKGPAAKMMAELQVPVTATGVARHYASHYPGLVDYFLIDESDATLAGDIDQLGLQARVAPTLMKTLDQKIELARHCLALEAR
;
A
#
# COMPACT_ATOMS: atom_id res chain seq x y z
N MET A 1 18.87 11.80 -16.65
CA MET A 1 19.43 10.47 -16.32
C MET A 1 19.42 10.40 -14.79
N LEU A 2 18.81 9.37 -14.19
CA LEU A 2 18.81 9.24 -12.73
C LEU A 2 20.25 9.07 -12.22
N ALA A 3 20.53 9.59 -11.03
CA ALA A 3 21.83 9.41 -10.39
C ALA A 3 22.10 7.91 -10.18
N ALA A 4 23.36 7.49 -10.34
CA ALA A 4 23.75 6.08 -10.21
C ALA A 4 23.43 5.50 -8.82
N ASP A 5 23.31 6.37 -7.80
CA ASP A 5 23.05 6.01 -6.41
C ASP A 5 21.58 6.18 -5.98
N THR A 6 20.64 6.39 -6.92
CA THR A 6 19.22 6.51 -6.58
C THR A 6 18.72 5.21 -5.94
N ARG A 7 18.33 5.29 -4.66
CA ARG A 7 17.75 4.19 -3.89
C ARG A 7 16.47 4.66 -3.24
N VAL A 8 15.40 3.89 -3.42
CA VAL A 8 14.05 4.35 -3.10
C VAL A 8 13.42 3.40 -2.10
N LEU A 9 12.84 3.98 -1.05
CA LEU A 9 11.88 3.30 -0.19
C LEU A 9 10.48 3.71 -0.62
N ALA A 10 9.61 2.77 -0.95
CA ALA A 10 8.19 3.01 -1.22
C ALA A 10 7.30 2.39 -0.13
N LEU A 11 6.38 3.17 0.44
CA LEU A 11 5.33 2.70 1.35
C LEU A 11 4.04 2.53 0.55
N THR A 12 3.42 1.35 0.61
CA THR A 12 2.26 1.04 -0.23
C THR A 12 1.26 0.09 0.42
N GLY A 13 0.00 0.22 0.00
CA GLY A 13 -1.03 -0.80 0.13
C GLY A 13 -2.05 -0.69 -1.01
N GLY A 14 -2.67 -1.80 -1.36
CA GLY A 14 -3.62 -1.92 -2.46
C GLY A 14 -3.05 -1.62 -3.85
N VAL A 15 -3.98 -1.48 -4.80
CA VAL A 15 -3.69 -1.39 -6.24
C VAL A 15 -3.08 -0.06 -6.64
N GLY A 16 -3.47 1.04 -5.99
CA GLY A 16 -3.00 2.39 -6.32
C GLY A 16 -1.48 2.50 -6.15
N GLY A 17 -0.96 2.08 -5.00
CA GLY A 17 0.46 2.13 -4.75
C GLY A 17 1.27 1.05 -5.50
N ALA A 18 0.71 -0.14 -5.73
CA ALA A 18 1.35 -1.16 -6.58
C ALA A 18 1.63 -0.64 -8.00
N LYS A 19 0.75 0.21 -8.56
CA LYS A 19 0.98 0.85 -9.86
C LYS A 19 2.18 1.80 -9.85
N LEU A 20 2.35 2.62 -8.81
CA LEU A 20 3.51 3.51 -8.72
C LEU A 20 4.79 2.71 -8.50
N CYS A 21 4.74 1.66 -7.67
CA CYS A 21 5.85 0.73 -7.48
C CYS A 21 6.29 0.09 -8.82
N LEU A 22 5.35 -0.28 -9.69
CA LEU A 22 5.68 -0.78 -11.04
C LEU A 22 6.39 0.27 -11.91
N GLY A 23 5.97 1.53 -11.82
CA GLY A 23 6.65 2.64 -12.49
C GLY A 23 8.09 2.82 -12.00
N LEU A 24 8.29 2.71 -10.68
CA LEU A 24 9.61 2.77 -10.04
C LEU A 24 10.50 1.58 -10.42
N ASP A 25 9.98 0.35 -10.37
CA ASP A 25 10.71 -0.89 -10.70
C ASP A 25 11.19 -0.90 -12.16
N CYS A 26 10.38 -0.36 -13.09
CA CYS A 26 10.78 -0.22 -14.50
C CYS A 26 11.86 0.86 -14.73
N LEU A 27 11.92 1.86 -13.84
CA LEU A 27 12.78 3.03 -14.00
C LEU A 27 14.13 2.87 -13.28
N LEU A 28 14.13 2.15 -12.16
CA LEU A 28 15.28 1.99 -11.27
C LEU A 28 16.09 0.74 -11.65
N PRO A 29 17.41 0.72 -11.37
CA PRO A 29 18.20 -0.49 -11.52
C PRO A 29 17.73 -1.57 -10.52
N ALA A 30 17.98 -2.83 -10.87
CA ALA A 30 17.66 -3.98 -10.03
C ALA A 30 18.17 -3.81 -8.58
N GLY A 31 17.29 -4.00 -7.60
CA GLY A 31 17.61 -3.88 -6.17
C GLY A 31 17.61 -2.45 -5.59
N ALA A 32 17.47 -1.41 -6.42
CA ALA A 32 17.41 -0.03 -5.94
C ALA A 32 16.05 0.37 -5.33
N LEU A 33 14.98 -0.36 -5.64
CA LEU A 33 13.68 -0.18 -5.02
C LEU A 33 13.49 -1.16 -3.86
N GLN A 34 13.17 -0.61 -2.69
CA GLN A 34 12.69 -1.35 -1.52
C GLN A 34 11.25 -0.92 -1.25
N VAL A 35 10.35 -1.87 -1.07
CA VAL A 35 8.92 -1.60 -0.86
C VAL A 35 8.49 -2.14 0.49
N LEU A 36 7.97 -1.26 1.35
CA LEU A 36 7.34 -1.61 2.61
C LEU A 36 5.82 -1.68 2.41
N VAL A 37 5.27 -2.87 2.57
CA VAL A 37 3.90 -3.20 2.18
C VAL A 37 3.02 -3.35 3.42
N ASN A 38 1.85 -2.74 3.38
CA ASN A 38 0.82 -2.93 4.40
C ASN A 38 0.51 -4.42 4.62
N THR A 39 0.37 -4.81 5.88
CA THR A 39 -0.12 -6.15 6.29
C THR A 39 -1.33 -6.07 7.22
N GLY A 40 -1.92 -4.88 7.40
CA GLY A 40 -3.16 -4.69 8.17
C GLY A 40 -4.35 -5.43 7.56
N ASP A 41 -4.29 -5.71 6.26
CA ASP A 41 -5.33 -6.40 5.50
C ASP A 41 -5.14 -7.92 5.46
N ASP A 42 -4.03 -8.42 6.00
CA ASP A 42 -3.73 -9.85 6.08
C ASP A 42 -4.74 -10.54 7.00
N PHE A 43 -5.14 -11.77 6.66
CA PHE A 43 -6.13 -12.53 7.43
C PHE A 43 -6.09 -14.01 7.07
N GLU A 44 -6.75 -14.82 7.89
CA GLU A 44 -6.93 -16.25 7.67
C GLU A 44 -8.29 -16.55 7.03
N HIS A 45 -8.29 -17.27 5.92
CA HIS A 45 -9.52 -17.74 5.25
C HIS A 45 -9.36 -19.18 4.78
N LEU A 46 -10.35 -20.04 5.06
CA LEU A 46 -10.32 -21.46 4.69
C LEU A 46 -9.04 -22.19 5.19
N GLY A 47 -8.49 -21.74 6.32
CA GLY A 47 -7.25 -22.26 6.89
C GLY A 47 -5.96 -21.78 6.21
N LEU A 48 -6.07 -20.81 5.28
CA LEU A 48 -4.94 -20.24 4.54
C LEU A 48 -4.64 -18.82 5.02
N HIS A 49 -3.35 -18.48 5.09
CA HIS A 49 -2.90 -17.11 5.33
C HIS A 49 -2.89 -16.31 4.02
N ILE A 50 -3.67 -15.24 3.97
CA ILE A 50 -3.82 -14.37 2.82
C ILE A 50 -3.20 -13.01 3.15
N SER A 51 -2.42 -12.47 2.21
CA SER A 51 -1.76 -11.17 2.36
C SER A 51 -2.09 -10.28 1.16
N PRO A 52 -3.29 -9.68 1.10
CA PRO A 52 -3.84 -9.09 -0.13
C PRO A 52 -2.97 -8.01 -0.76
N ASP A 53 -2.34 -7.16 0.05
CA ASP A 53 -1.51 -6.06 -0.43
C ASP A 53 -0.14 -6.54 -0.94
N ILE A 54 0.46 -7.52 -0.25
CA ILE A 54 1.68 -8.21 -0.71
C ILE A 54 1.39 -8.93 -2.02
N ASP A 55 0.31 -9.71 -2.10
CA ASP A 55 -0.06 -10.48 -3.28
C ASP A 55 -0.35 -9.56 -4.47
N THR A 56 -1.09 -8.47 -4.25
CA THR A 56 -1.34 -7.45 -5.27
C THR A 56 -0.04 -6.86 -5.80
N LEU A 57 0.92 -6.52 -4.94
CA LEU A 57 2.20 -5.97 -5.35
C LEU A 57 3.04 -7.00 -6.13
N LEU A 58 3.17 -8.22 -5.60
CA LEU A 58 3.90 -9.31 -6.24
C LEU A 58 3.34 -9.59 -7.65
N TYR A 59 2.03 -9.70 -7.80
CA TYR A 59 1.40 -9.96 -9.08
C TYR A 59 1.54 -8.79 -10.05
N THR A 60 1.49 -7.55 -9.54
CA THR A 60 1.68 -6.35 -10.37
C THR A 60 3.11 -6.28 -10.91
N LEU A 61 4.12 -6.43 -10.05
CA LEU A 61 5.53 -6.36 -10.45
C LEU A 61 5.95 -7.55 -11.32
N ALA A 62 5.36 -8.73 -11.11
CA ALA A 62 5.61 -9.90 -11.95
C ALA A 62 4.89 -9.84 -13.32
N GLY A 63 4.09 -8.81 -13.59
CA GLY A 63 3.29 -8.70 -14.82
C GLY A 63 2.17 -9.73 -14.92
N ARG A 64 1.65 -10.21 -13.78
CA ARG A 64 0.64 -11.28 -13.69
C ARG A 64 -0.71 -10.82 -13.13
N SER A 65 -0.85 -9.56 -12.71
CA SER A 65 -2.09 -9.02 -12.17
C SER A 65 -3.21 -8.95 -13.22
N ASN A 66 -4.43 -9.30 -12.85
CA ASN A 66 -5.61 -9.14 -13.71
C ASN A 66 -5.96 -7.66 -13.91
N GLN A 67 -5.78 -7.15 -15.13
CA GLN A 67 -6.03 -5.73 -15.41
C GLN A 67 -7.52 -5.40 -15.49
N ALA A 68 -8.36 -6.36 -15.90
CA ALA A 68 -9.79 -6.17 -16.11
C ALA A 68 -10.56 -6.15 -14.78
N GLN A 69 -10.30 -7.12 -13.89
CA GLN A 69 -10.88 -7.18 -12.55
C GLN A 69 -10.21 -6.18 -11.60
N GLY A 70 -8.94 -5.88 -11.85
CA GLY A 70 -8.16 -4.95 -11.03
C GLY A 70 -7.65 -5.52 -9.72
N TRP A 71 -7.81 -6.83 -9.49
CA TRP A 71 -7.30 -7.62 -8.36
C TRP A 71 -7.09 -9.07 -8.83
N GLY A 72 -6.28 -9.85 -8.11
CA GLY A 72 -6.00 -11.25 -8.43
C GLY A 72 -5.12 -11.45 -9.66
N LEU A 73 -4.95 -12.71 -10.06
CA LEU A 73 -4.12 -13.14 -11.19
C LEU A 73 -4.87 -13.14 -12.53
N GLU A 74 -4.16 -12.83 -13.60
CA GLU A 74 -4.66 -12.91 -14.96
C GLU A 74 -4.87 -14.37 -15.39
N GLY A 75 -5.95 -14.62 -16.15
CA GLY A 75 -6.30 -15.96 -16.63
C GLY A 75 -6.64 -16.95 -15.52
N GLU A 76 -7.35 -16.49 -14.48
CA GLU A 76 -7.78 -17.35 -13.38
C GLU A 76 -8.97 -18.26 -13.70
N SER A 77 -9.00 -19.40 -13.01
CA SER A 77 -10.18 -20.24 -12.88
C SER A 77 -10.68 -20.28 -11.44
N TRP A 78 -11.91 -20.74 -11.24
CA TRP A 78 -12.63 -20.68 -9.96
C TRP A 78 -13.21 -22.03 -9.56
N ASN A 79 -12.58 -23.12 -10.00
CA ASN A 79 -13.15 -24.46 -9.85
C ASN A 79 -13.20 -24.88 -8.39
N ALA A 80 -12.16 -24.56 -7.61
CA ALA A 80 -12.13 -24.87 -6.18
C ALA A 80 -13.25 -24.13 -5.43
N MET A 81 -13.46 -22.85 -5.73
CA MET A 81 -14.54 -22.07 -5.09
C MET A 81 -15.93 -22.56 -5.49
N ALA A 82 -16.14 -22.95 -6.75
CA ALA A 82 -17.41 -23.51 -7.20
C ALA A 82 -17.72 -24.84 -6.50
N ALA A 83 -16.74 -25.76 -6.42
CA ALA A 83 -16.90 -27.01 -5.69
C ALA A 83 -17.13 -26.78 -4.18
N LEU A 84 -16.47 -25.77 -3.60
CA LEU A 84 -16.69 -25.40 -2.19
C LEU A 84 -18.12 -24.88 -1.94
N GLU A 85 -18.68 -24.12 -2.87
CA GLU A 85 -20.06 -23.64 -2.82
C GLU A 85 -21.06 -24.81 -2.83
N GLU A 86 -20.84 -25.82 -3.68
CA GLU A 86 -21.67 -27.03 -3.73
C GLU A 86 -21.68 -27.81 -2.40
N LEU A 87 -20.58 -27.72 -1.63
CA LEU A 87 -20.47 -28.31 -0.30
C LEU A 87 -21.08 -27.44 0.82
N GLY A 88 -21.61 -26.25 0.50
CA GLY A 88 -22.12 -25.28 1.46
C GLY A 88 -21.02 -24.52 2.23
N GLY A 89 -19.81 -24.47 1.67
CA GLY A 89 -18.68 -23.76 2.25
C GLY A 89 -18.78 -22.23 2.10
N SER A 90 -17.90 -21.53 2.81
CA SER A 90 -17.84 -20.07 2.79
C SER A 90 -17.17 -19.55 1.51
N THR A 91 -17.90 -18.80 0.68
CA THR A 91 -17.41 -18.25 -0.60
C THR A 91 -17.44 -16.72 -0.70
N TRP A 92 -17.68 -16.03 0.42
CA TRP A 92 -17.74 -14.56 0.45
C TRP A 92 -16.42 -13.88 0.05
N PHE A 93 -15.29 -14.57 0.24
CA PHE A 93 -13.99 -14.20 -0.31
C PHE A 93 -13.59 -15.27 -1.32
N ARG A 94 -13.48 -14.91 -2.60
CA ARG A 94 -13.16 -15.87 -3.66
C ARG A 94 -11.65 -15.97 -3.84
N LEU A 95 -11.15 -17.20 -3.85
CA LEU A 95 -9.76 -17.52 -4.15
C LEU A 95 -9.66 -18.16 -5.54
N GLY A 96 -8.86 -17.58 -6.43
CA GLY A 96 -8.61 -18.18 -7.73
C GLY A 96 -7.76 -19.44 -7.61
N ASP A 97 -7.86 -20.36 -8.58
CA ASP A 97 -7.16 -21.65 -8.51
C ASP A 97 -5.61 -21.49 -8.53
N ARG A 98 -5.07 -20.50 -9.25
CA ARG A 98 -3.63 -20.15 -9.22
C ARG A 98 -3.27 -19.37 -7.97
N ASP A 99 -4.14 -18.48 -7.49
CA ASP A 99 -3.94 -17.67 -6.29
C ASP A 99 -3.85 -18.55 -5.03
N LEU A 100 -4.66 -19.62 -4.99
CA LEU A 100 -4.57 -20.67 -3.98
C LEU A 100 -3.15 -21.26 -3.86
N ALA A 101 -2.39 -21.35 -4.95
CA ALA A 101 -1.01 -21.86 -4.88
C ALA A 101 -0.10 -20.93 -4.06
N THR A 102 -0.26 -19.61 -4.19
CA THR A 102 0.47 -18.63 -3.38
C THR A 102 0.12 -18.76 -1.91
N HIS A 103 -1.17 -18.88 -1.59
CA HIS A 103 -1.63 -18.99 -0.21
C HIS A 103 -1.23 -20.32 0.45
N LEU A 104 -1.33 -21.44 -0.29
CA LEU A 104 -0.86 -22.75 0.17
C LEU A 104 0.64 -22.72 0.45
N PHE A 105 1.43 -22.14 -0.47
CA PHE A 105 2.87 -21.99 -0.29
C PHE A 105 3.18 -21.16 0.97
N ARG A 106 2.59 -19.98 1.10
CA ARG A 106 2.79 -19.10 2.26
C ARG A 106 2.43 -19.79 3.56
N THR A 107 1.23 -20.36 3.63
CA THR A 107 0.71 -21.05 4.82
C THR A 107 1.63 -22.18 5.24
N ALA A 108 2.09 -23.00 4.29
CA ALA A 108 3.00 -24.11 4.58
C ALA A 108 4.36 -23.65 5.13
N ARG A 109 4.92 -22.55 4.58
CA ARG A 109 6.20 -21.99 5.07
C ARG A 109 6.06 -21.38 6.47
N LEU A 110 5.00 -20.61 6.71
CA LEU A 110 4.70 -20.04 8.04
C LEU A 110 4.51 -21.16 9.08
N ALA A 111 3.78 -22.22 8.74
CA ALA A 111 3.60 -23.39 9.60
C ALA A 111 4.92 -24.14 9.88
N ALA A 112 5.91 -24.04 8.99
CA ALA A 112 7.25 -24.58 9.18
C ALA A 112 8.17 -23.68 10.02
N GLY A 113 7.68 -22.53 10.50
CA GLY A 113 8.40 -21.60 11.38
C GLY A 113 9.16 -20.48 10.66
N ASP A 114 8.99 -20.32 9.35
CA ASP A 114 9.47 -19.11 8.68
C ASP A 114 8.59 -17.90 9.05
N ASP A 115 9.17 -16.69 9.01
CA ASP A 115 8.43 -15.45 9.15
C ASP A 115 7.89 -14.93 7.80
N LEU A 116 6.95 -13.99 7.87
CA LEU A 116 6.31 -13.43 6.68
C LEU A 116 7.32 -12.72 5.77
N ALA A 117 8.35 -12.09 6.33
CA ALA A 117 9.39 -11.40 5.57
C ALA A 117 10.17 -12.36 4.67
N ARG A 118 10.62 -13.48 5.22
CA ARG A 118 11.33 -14.53 4.46
C ARG A 118 10.46 -15.14 3.38
N VAL A 119 9.21 -15.45 3.70
CA VAL A 119 8.26 -16.02 2.73
C VAL A 119 7.99 -15.04 1.59
N THR A 120 7.82 -13.75 1.90
CA THR A 120 7.58 -12.70 0.92
C THR A 120 8.78 -12.53 -0.01
N ALA A 121 9.99 -12.50 0.54
CA ALA A 121 11.22 -12.42 -0.24
C ALA A 121 11.39 -13.63 -1.17
N GLU A 122 11.08 -14.84 -0.69
CA GLU A 122 11.15 -16.05 -1.51
C GLU A 122 10.12 -16.05 -2.65
N LEU A 123 8.89 -15.61 -2.38
CA LEU A 123 7.86 -15.44 -3.43
C LEU A 123 8.30 -14.41 -4.48
N ALA A 124 8.84 -13.26 -4.05
CA ALA A 124 9.36 -12.24 -4.95
C ALA A 124 10.46 -12.79 -5.86
N GLN A 125 11.43 -13.51 -5.28
CA GLN A 125 12.52 -14.14 -6.04
C GLN A 125 11.99 -15.15 -7.06
N ARG A 126 11.04 -16.02 -6.67
CA ARG A 126 10.43 -17.03 -7.55
C ARG A 126 9.62 -16.41 -8.69
N LEU A 127 9.10 -15.20 -8.49
CA LEU A 127 8.40 -14.42 -9.50
C LEU A 127 9.33 -13.59 -10.38
N GLY A 128 10.65 -13.59 -10.12
CA GLY A 128 11.63 -12.84 -10.89
C GLY A 128 11.66 -11.34 -10.58
N ILE A 129 11.16 -10.94 -9.41
CA ILE A 129 11.13 -9.53 -8.98
C ILE A 129 12.49 -9.18 -8.38
N ALA A 130 13.13 -8.13 -8.92
CA ALA A 130 14.43 -7.66 -8.45
C ALA A 130 14.33 -6.67 -7.28
N SER A 131 13.18 -6.02 -7.13
CA SER A 131 12.88 -5.12 -6.01
C SER A 131 12.78 -5.88 -4.68
N GLY A 132 13.26 -5.26 -3.59
CA GLY A 132 13.10 -5.82 -2.26
C GLY A 132 11.69 -5.58 -1.74
N ILE A 133 10.95 -6.65 -1.45
CA ILE A 133 9.56 -6.57 -0.96
C ILE A 133 9.50 -6.98 0.50
N HIS A 134 9.06 -6.06 1.36
CA HIS A 134 9.07 -6.20 2.80
C HIS A 134 7.66 -6.04 3.35
N PRO A 135 7.12 -6.99 4.13
CA PRO A 135 5.93 -6.72 4.92
C PRO A 135 6.26 -5.62 5.94
N MET A 136 5.30 -4.76 6.29
CA MET A 136 5.51 -3.68 7.27
C MET A 136 5.98 -4.21 8.63
N SER A 137 5.51 -5.40 9.00
CA SER A 137 5.83 -6.14 10.22
C SER A 137 5.77 -7.64 9.93
N SER A 138 6.52 -8.46 10.68
CA SER A 138 6.33 -9.92 10.69
C SER A 138 5.35 -10.38 11.78
N GLN A 139 5.09 -9.53 12.77
CA GLN A 139 4.03 -9.71 13.75
C GLN A 139 2.67 -9.35 13.16
N PRO A 140 1.59 -10.07 13.55
CA PRO A 140 0.26 -9.81 13.04
C PRO A 140 -0.22 -8.42 13.48
N VAL A 141 -0.66 -7.65 12.50
CA VAL A 141 -1.40 -6.41 12.68
C VAL A 141 -2.67 -6.54 11.85
N ARG A 142 -3.84 -6.28 12.43
CA ARG A 142 -5.14 -6.46 11.74
C ARG A 142 -5.95 -5.17 11.80
N THR A 143 -6.39 -4.68 10.64
CA THR A 143 -7.26 -3.51 10.53
C THR A 143 -8.69 -3.88 10.93
N THR A 144 -9.21 -3.18 11.94
CA THR A 144 -10.61 -3.25 12.37
C THR A 144 -11.30 -1.94 12.03
N VAL A 145 -12.43 -2.04 11.32
CA VAL A 145 -13.26 -0.92 10.90
C VAL A 145 -14.37 -0.72 11.93
N HIS A 146 -14.40 0.46 12.55
CA HIS A 146 -15.50 0.86 13.42
C HIS A 146 -16.64 1.36 12.56
N SER A 147 -17.84 0.79 12.71
CA SER A 147 -19.00 1.12 11.88
C SER A 147 -20.30 1.25 12.68
N ASP A 148 -21.35 1.74 12.02
CA ASP A 148 -22.72 1.78 12.53
C ASP A 148 -23.32 0.38 12.80
N GLU A 149 -22.69 -0.68 12.30
CA GLU A 149 -23.03 -2.08 12.57
C GLU A 149 -22.08 -2.77 13.55
N GLY A 150 -21.21 -1.99 14.21
CA GLY A 150 -20.17 -2.47 15.11
C GLY A 150 -18.82 -2.66 14.43
N ASP A 151 -17.90 -3.30 15.15
CA ASP A 151 -16.51 -3.48 14.70
C ASP A 151 -16.41 -4.66 13.72
N LEU A 152 -15.81 -4.40 12.56
CA LEU A 152 -15.68 -5.37 11.47
C LEU A 152 -14.21 -5.54 11.06
N PRO A 153 -13.71 -6.79 10.94
CA PRO A 153 -12.43 -7.02 10.26
C PRO A 153 -12.45 -6.44 8.85
N PHE A 154 -11.34 -5.85 8.40
CA PHE A 154 -11.31 -5.10 7.15
C PHE A 154 -11.85 -5.87 5.93
N GLN A 155 -11.48 -7.15 5.75
CA GLN A 155 -11.97 -7.94 4.61
C GLN A 155 -13.47 -8.27 4.69
N HIS A 156 -14.03 -8.37 5.90
CA HIS A 156 -15.48 -8.47 6.07
C HIS A 156 -16.17 -7.18 5.65
N TYR A 157 -15.66 -6.02 6.08
CA TYR A 157 -16.18 -4.73 5.65
C TYR A 157 -16.04 -4.55 4.12
N PHE A 158 -14.85 -4.79 3.58
CA PHE A 158 -14.48 -4.47 2.21
C PHE A 158 -15.11 -5.42 1.18
N VAL A 159 -15.00 -6.74 1.39
CA VAL A 159 -15.45 -7.74 0.41
C VAL A 159 -16.85 -8.24 0.75
N ARG A 160 -17.07 -8.75 1.97
CA ARG A 160 -18.35 -9.37 2.34
C ARG A 160 -19.49 -8.37 2.41
N ARG A 161 -19.22 -7.20 2.95
CA ARG A 161 -20.19 -6.11 3.11
C ARG A 161 -20.07 -5.04 2.04
N GLN A 162 -19.17 -5.21 1.06
CA GLN A 162 -19.00 -4.30 -0.08
C GLN A 162 -18.88 -2.82 0.32
N CYS A 163 -18.23 -2.55 1.46
CA CYS A 163 -18.11 -1.22 2.06
C CYS A 163 -19.45 -0.55 2.40
N GLU A 164 -20.56 -1.28 2.51
CA GLU A 164 -21.89 -0.70 2.74
C GLU A 164 -22.06 -0.07 4.14
N PRO A 165 -21.58 -0.67 5.25
CA PRO A 165 -21.66 -0.04 6.58
C PRO A 165 -20.98 1.33 6.62
N GLN A 166 -21.50 2.26 7.42
CA GLN A 166 -20.94 3.60 7.58
C GLN A 166 -19.74 3.56 8.53
N VAL A 167 -18.60 4.08 8.11
CA VAL A 167 -17.38 4.09 8.93
C VAL A 167 -17.38 5.25 9.92
N SER A 168 -16.96 4.99 11.16
CA SER A 168 -16.72 5.98 12.21
C SER A 168 -15.25 6.06 12.67
N GLY A 169 -14.42 5.09 12.28
CA GLY A 169 -12.99 5.08 12.58
C GLY A 169 -12.31 3.75 12.28
N PHE A 170 -11.04 3.63 12.66
CA PHE A 170 -10.25 2.42 12.52
C PHE A 170 -9.39 2.17 13.75
N SER A 171 -9.08 0.90 14.00
CA SER A 171 -8.04 0.47 14.93
C SER A 171 -7.17 -0.62 14.29
N PHE A 172 -5.95 -0.76 14.79
CA PHE A 172 -4.97 -1.73 14.30
C PHE A 172 -4.61 -2.68 15.42
N GLU A 173 -5.25 -3.84 15.45
CA GLU A 173 -5.04 -4.84 16.50
C GLU A 173 -3.62 -5.40 16.41
N GLY A 174 -2.89 -5.40 17.53
CA GLY A 174 -1.49 -5.87 17.61
C GLY A 174 -0.43 -4.83 17.24
N ILE A 175 -0.81 -3.61 16.84
CA ILE A 175 0.14 -2.57 16.40
C ILE A 175 1.14 -2.17 17.49
N ALA A 176 0.73 -2.17 18.76
CA ALA A 176 1.57 -1.74 19.87
C ALA A 176 2.70 -2.74 20.17
N GLU A 177 2.46 -4.03 19.91
CA GLU A 177 3.41 -5.13 20.10
C GLU A 177 4.22 -5.44 18.83
N ALA A 178 3.76 -4.95 17.67
CA ALA A 178 4.43 -5.12 16.40
C ALA A 178 5.70 -4.26 16.31
N ALA A 179 6.67 -4.73 15.53
CA ALA A 179 7.88 -3.98 15.21
C ALA A 179 7.95 -3.78 13.70
N PRO A 180 8.44 -2.61 13.22
CA PRO A 180 8.71 -2.44 11.81
C PRO A 180 9.74 -3.45 11.32
N ASN A 181 9.67 -3.80 10.02
CA ASN A 181 10.59 -4.75 9.41
C ASN A 181 12.07 -4.41 9.72
N PRO A 182 12.82 -5.30 10.39
CA PRO A 182 14.14 -4.97 10.93
C PRO A 182 15.17 -4.67 9.84
N ALA A 183 15.09 -5.34 8.68
CA ALA A 183 15.98 -5.06 7.56
C ALA A 183 15.78 -3.64 7.03
N LEU A 184 14.53 -3.17 7.04
CA LEU A 184 14.15 -1.87 6.51
C LEU A 184 14.49 -0.74 7.49
N VAL A 185 14.30 -0.99 8.80
CA VAL A 185 14.79 -0.10 9.87
C VAL A 185 16.30 0.04 9.83
N ALA A 186 17.05 -1.05 9.63
CA ALA A 186 18.50 -0.98 9.49
C ALA A 186 18.92 -0.13 8.28
N MET A 187 18.25 -0.30 7.14
CA MET A 187 18.53 0.51 5.95
C MET A 187 18.22 2.01 6.14
N LEU A 188 17.17 2.35 6.89
CA LEU A 188 16.86 3.73 7.27
C LEU A 188 17.94 4.32 8.18
N ALA A 189 18.36 3.59 9.22
CA ALA A 189 19.39 4.04 10.15
C ALA A 189 20.78 4.23 9.48
N GLU A 190 21.02 3.51 8.38
CA GLU A 190 22.22 3.63 7.54
C GLU A 190 22.11 4.73 6.47
N ASN A 191 21.02 5.52 6.44
CA ASN A 191 20.74 6.56 5.43
C ASN A 191 20.90 6.04 3.98
N ARG A 192 20.41 4.83 3.71
CA ARG A 192 20.59 4.16 2.40
C ARG A 192 19.64 4.62 1.31
N PHE A 193 18.66 5.45 1.63
CA PHE A 193 17.67 5.92 0.69
C PHE A 193 18.00 7.34 0.25
N SER A 194 17.82 7.62 -1.03
CA SER A 194 17.83 8.98 -1.54
C SER A 194 16.42 9.56 -1.66
N HIS A 195 15.38 8.72 -1.63
CA HIS A 195 13.98 9.14 -1.64
C HIS A 195 13.11 8.17 -0.83
N VAL A 196 12.13 8.72 -0.11
CA VAL A 196 11.04 7.95 0.51
C VAL A 196 9.73 8.35 -0.16
N LEU A 197 8.99 7.40 -0.70
CA LEU A 197 7.74 7.63 -1.41
C LEU A 197 6.57 7.00 -0.66
N VAL A 198 5.62 7.83 -0.21
CA VAL A 198 4.30 7.37 0.23
C VAL A 198 3.41 7.31 -1.00
N CYS A 199 3.15 6.09 -1.47
CA CYS A 199 2.42 5.84 -2.70
C CYS A 199 0.94 6.24 -2.59
N PRO A 200 0.22 6.48 -3.71
CA PRO A 200 -1.19 6.92 -3.71
C PRO A 200 -2.14 5.79 -3.32
N SER A 201 -2.08 5.41 -2.05
CA SER A 201 -2.84 4.36 -1.38
C SER A 201 -3.87 4.99 -0.44
N ASN A 202 -4.81 4.19 0.09
CA ASN A 202 -5.77 4.73 1.05
C ASN A 202 -5.04 5.21 2.32
N PRO A 203 -5.24 6.48 2.77
CA PRO A 203 -4.54 6.99 3.94
C PRO A 203 -4.81 6.16 5.19
N PHE A 204 -6.05 5.72 5.40
CA PHE A 204 -6.49 5.16 6.67
C PHE A 204 -6.23 3.66 6.84
N VAL A 205 -6.36 2.88 5.77
CA VAL A 205 -6.27 1.40 5.86
C VAL A 205 -5.07 0.83 5.13
N SER A 206 -4.32 1.66 4.39
CA SER A 206 -3.11 1.22 3.69
C SER A 206 -1.85 1.90 4.23
N ILE A 207 -1.87 3.20 4.51
CA ILE A 207 -0.67 3.93 4.96
C ILE A 207 -0.61 4.09 6.48
N ASP A 208 -1.70 4.45 7.14
CA ASP A 208 -1.76 4.58 8.60
C ASP A 208 -1.31 3.30 9.33
N PRO A 209 -1.69 2.06 8.93
CA PRO A 209 -1.18 0.85 9.59
C PRO A 209 0.34 0.75 9.54
N ILE A 210 0.96 1.23 8.46
CA ILE A 210 2.41 1.26 8.31
C ILE A 210 2.99 2.33 9.25
N LEU A 211 2.52 3.59 9.13
CA LEU A 211 3.09 4.73 9.87
C LEU A 211 2.88 4.64 11.39
N GLN A 212 1.83 3.97 11.84
CA GLN A 212 1.54 3.78 13.27
C GLN A 212 2.36 2.67 13.91
N LEU A 213 3.17 1.92 13.16
CA LEU A 213 4.15 1.02 13.75
C LEU A 213 5.10 1.81 14.68
N PRO A 214 5.38 1.31 15.89
CA PRO A 214 6.16 2.04 16.88
C PRO A 214 7.48 2.59 16.32
N GLY A 215 7.61 3.92 16.36
CA GLY A 215 8.82 4.65 15.96
C GLY A 215 9.04 4.82 14.45
N LEU A 216 8.23 4.21 13.58
CA LEU A 216 8.50 4.22 12.13
C LEU A 216 8.34 5.62 11.52
N TRP A 217 7.22 6.30 11.76
CA TRP A 217 7.00 7.61 11.14
C TRP A 217 8.03 8.66 11.59
N SER A 218 8.48 8.60 12.85
CA SER A 218 9.56 9.47 13.34
C SER A 218 10.89 9.14 12.68
N ALA A 219 11.20 7.86 12.47
CA ALA A 219 12.42 7.46 11.77
C ALA A 219 12.41 7.89 10.29
N LEU A 220 11.24 7.89 9.64
CA LEU A 220 11.08 8.40 8.28
C LEU A 220 11.22 9.94 8.23
N ARG A 221 10.62 10.66 9.17
CA ARG A 221 10.77 12.12 9.29
C ARG A 221 12.23 12.53 9.50
N ASP A 222 12.95 11.79 10.34
CA ASP A 222 14.30 12.14 10.75
C ASP A 222 15.37 11.61 9.77
N CYS A 223 14.98 10.96 8.67
CA CYS A 223 15.90 10.49 7.64
C CYS A 223 16.31 11.63 6.68
N ASP A 224 17.51 11.53 6.09
CA ASP A 224 18.05 12.56 5.19
C ASP A 224 17.32 12.62 3.84
N ALA A 225 16.60 11.55 3.48
CA ALA A 225 15.88 11.47 2.22
C ALA A 225 14.58 12.28 2.27
N PRO A 226 14.24 13.04 1.22
CA PRO A 226 12.95 13.70 1.15
C PRO A 226 11.83 12.66 1.15
N VAL A 227 10.77 12.95 1.91
CA VAL A 227 9.55 12.15 1.93
C VAL A 227 8.53 12.79 0.98
N ILE A 228 8.23 12.08 -0.11
CA ILE A 228 7.29 12.49 -1.15
C ILE A 228 6.01 11.68 -0.99
N LEU A 229 4.89 12.37 -0.79
CA LEU A 229 3.57 11.74 -0.73
C LEU A 229 2.76 12.08 -1.98
N VAL A 230 2.22 11.07 -2.65
CA VAL A 230 1.35 11.26 -3.82
C VAL A 230 -0.10 11.12 -3.40
N SER A 231 -0.91 12.15 -3.66
CA SER A 231 -2.34 12.14 -3.33
C SER A 231 -3.06 10.95 -3.99
N PRO A 232 -3.88 10.17 -3.24
CA PRO A 232 -4.76 9.15 -3.81
C PRO A 232 -6.09 9.72 -4.34
N ILE A 233 -6.36 11.01 -4.09
CA ILE A 233 -7.55 11.74 -4.53
C ILE A 233 -7.20 12.65 -5.70
N VAL A 234 -8.03 12.62 -6.74
CA VAL A 234 -7.93 13.42 -7.95
C VAL A 234 -9.30 14.02 -8.27
N ALA A 235 -9.40 15.34 -8.38
CA ALA A 235 -10.64 16.05 -8.74
C ALA A 235 -11.85 15.66 -7.86
N GLY A 236 -11.60 15.48 -6.57
CA GLY A 236 -12.61 15.09 -5.58
C GLY A 236 -13.04 13.62 -5.62
N GLN A 237 -12.33 12.76 -6.35
CA GLN A 237 -12.62 11.34 -6.47
C GLN A 237 -11.41 10.48 -6.05
N ALA A 238 -11.67 9.35 -5.40
CA ALA A 238 -10.66 8.33 -5.23
C ALA A 238 -10.46 7.56 -6.54
N ILE A 239 -9.21 7.34 -6.95
CA ILE A 239 -8.91 6.61 -8.19
C ILE A 239 -9.42 5.16 -8.12
N LYS A 240 -9.27 4.51 -6.96
CA LYS A 240 -9.77 3.17 -6.66
C LYS A 240 -10.05 3.00 -5.17
N GLY A 241 -10.96 2.08 -4.85
CA GLY A 241 -11.22 1.66 -3.47
C GLY A 241 -12.08 2.64 -2.66
N PRO A 242 -12.24 2.40 -1.35
CA PRO A 242 -13.25 3.07 -0.53
C PRO A 242 -12.79 4.41 0.07
N ALA A 243 -11.62 4.94 -0.33
CA ALA A 243 -11.02 6.11 0.30
C ALA A 243 -11.96 7.33 0.30
N ALA A 244 -12.59 7.65 -0.84
CA ALA A 244 -13.51 8.78 -0.93
C ALA A 244 -14.74 8.63 0.00
N LYS A 245 -15.29 7.42 0.10
CA LYS A 245 -16.40 7.12 1.02
C LYS A 245 -15.96 7.30 2.47
N MET A 246 -14.84 6.67 2.85
CA MET A 246 -14.31 6.74 4.22
C MET A 246 -14.00 8.19 4.62
N MET A 247 -13.40 8.97 3.73
CA MET A 247 -13.14 10.39 3.98
C MET A 247 -14.45 11.15 4.25
N ALA A 248 -15.47 10.99 3.40
CA ALA A 248 -16.75 11.66 3.57
C ALA A 248 -17.43 11.29 4.90
N GLU A 249 -17.41 10.01 5.27
CA GLU A 249 -18.03 9.50 6.51
C GLU A 249 -17.28 9.94 7.76
N LEU A 250 -15.96 10.06 7.69
CA LEU A 250 -15.09 10.60 8.73
C LEU A 250 -15.05 12.14 8.74
N GLN A 251 -15.90 12.80 7.95
CA GLN A 251 -15.97 14.26 7.84
C GLN A 251 -14.65 14.92 7.39
N VAL A 252 -13.81 14.16 6.68
CA VAL A 252 -12.62 14.66 6.00
C VAL A 252 -13.03 15.07 4.58
N PRO A 253 -12.75 16.30 4.13
CA PRO A 253 -13.06 16.72 2.77
C PRO A 253 -12.42 15.76 1.75
N VAL A 254 -13.21 15.24 0.80
CA VAL A 254 -12.71 14.35 -0.27
C VAL A 254 -11.93 15.17 -1.30
N THR A 255 -10.76 15.68 -0.90
CA THR A 255 -9.87 16.51 -1.72
C THR A 255 -8.42 16.18 -1.38
N ALA A 256 -7.50 16.55 -2.27
CA ALA A 256 -6.06 16.43 -1.98
C ALA A 256 -5.67 17.21 -0.70
N THR A 257 -6.28 18.38 -0.46
CA THR A 257 -6.09 19.15 0.78
C THR A 257 -6.59 18.42 2.02
N GLY A 258 -7.69 17.67 1.92
CA GLY A 258 -8.18 16.84 3.03
C GLY A 258 -7.20 15.74 3.41
N VAL A 259 -6.61 15.07 2.41
CA VAL A 259 -5.53 14.10 2.62
C VAL A 259 -4.29 14.78 3.20
N ALA A 260 -3.86 15.91 2.64
CA ALA A 260 -2.73 16.67 3.13
C ALA A 260 -2.89 17.06 4.61
N ARG A 261 -4.09 17.50 5.02
CA ARG A 261 -4.42 17.83 6.41
C ARG A 261 -4.33 16.62 7.33
N HIS A 262 -4.76 15.43 6.88
CA HIS A 262 -4.59 14.19 7.64
C HIS A 262 -3.12 13.97 8.00
N TYR A 263 -2.23 14.01 7.01
CA TYR A 263 -0.81 13.77 7.25
C TYR A 263 -0.13 14.89 8.04
N ALA A 264 -0.43 16.16 7.76
CA ALA A 264 0.12 17.29 8.50
C ALA A 264 -0.29 17.27 9.99
N SER A 265 -1.50 16.80 10.30
CA SER A 265 -2.01 16.77 11.67
C SER A 265 -1.53 15.55 12.47
N HIS A 266 -1.51 14.36 11.86
CA HIS A 266 -1.19 13.12 12.56
C HIS A 266 0.31 12.77 12.53
N TYR A 267 1.03 13.21 11.50
CA TYR A 267 2.45 12.91 11.28
C TYR A 267 3.23 14.19 10.98
N PRO A 268 3.28 15.15 11.92
CA PRO A 268 3.87 16.47 11.68
C PRO A 268 5.35 16.36 11.30
N GLY A 269 5.71 17.02 10.20
CA GLY A 269 7.06 17.03 9.65
C GLY A 269 7.40 15.81 8.78
N LEU A 270 6.54 14.78 8.72
CA LEU A 270 6.82 13.56 7.95
C LEU A 270 6.99 13.84 6.46
N VAL A 271 6.16 14.69 5.87
CA VAL A 271 6.07 14.85 4.40
C VAL A 271 6.71 16.18 3.99
N ASP A 272 7.73 16.11 3.14
CA ASP A 272 8.39 17.29 2.59
C ASP A 272 7.65 17.83 1.36
N TYR A 273 7.26 16.91 0.49
CA TYR A 273 6.58 17.20 -0.78
C TYR A 273 5.27 16.45 -0.88
N PHE A 274 4.21 17.17 -1.24
CA PHE A 274 2.89 16.60 -1.45
C PHE A 274 2.50 16.77 -2.93
N LEU A 275 2.51 15.66 -3.67
CA LEU A 275 2.21 15.61 -5.10
C LEU A 275 0.70 15.53 -5.32
N ILE A 276 0.17 16.44 -6.14
CA ILE A 276 -1.24 16.49 -6.54
C ILE A 276 -1.38 16.48 -8.05
N ASP A 277 -2.54 16.05 -8.53
CA ASP A 277 -2.86 16.03 -9.95
C ASP A 277 -2.99 17.45 -10.53
N GLU A 278 -2.78 17.58 -11.83
CA GLU A 278 -3.02 18.83 -12.57
C GLU A 278 -4.45 19.34 -12.41
N SER A 279 -5.42 18.43 -12.28
CA SER A 279 -6.83 18.79 -12.02
C SER A 279 -7.06 19.44 -10.64
N ASP A 280 -6.14 19.26 -9.69
CA ASP A 280 -6.20 19.80 -8.33
C ASP A 280 -5.21 20.96 -8.13
N ALA A 281 -4.59 21.49 -9.19
CA ALA A 281 -3.54 22.50 -9.10
C ALA A 281 -3.91 23.75 -8.28
N THR A 282 -5.18 24.14 -8.27
CA THR A 282 -5.69 25.28 -7.48
C THR A 282 -5.61 25.06 -5.96
N LEU A 283 -5.50 23.81 -5.51
CA LEU A 283 -5.38 23.43 -4.10
C LEU A 283 -3.94 23.56 -3.56
N ALA A 284 -2.94 23.77 -4.43
CA ALA A 284 -1.52 23.78 -4.05
C ALA A 284 -1.23 24.81 -2.95
N GLY A 285 -1.75 26.04 -3.06
CA GLY A 285 -1.52 27.09 -2.07
C GLY A 285 -2.10 26.81 -0.69
N ASP A 286 -3.22 26.07 -0.62
CA ASP A 286 -3.81 25.64 0.66
C ASP A 286 -2.97 24.52 1.30
N ILE A 287 -2.37 23.66 0.49
CA ILE A 287 -1.47 22.58 0.94
C ILE A 287 -0.14 23.16 1.44
N ASP A 288 0.43 24.15 0.75
CA ASP A 288 1.63 24.87 1.20
C ASP A 288 1.43 25.50 2.59
N GLN A 289 0.23 26.04 2.88
CA GLN A 289 -0.12 26.60 4.19
C GLN A 289 -0.16 25.55 5.31
N LEU A 290 -0.28 24.25 4.99
CA LEU A 290 -0.19 23.15 5.95
C LEU A 290 1.28 22.77 6.25
N GLY A 291 2.25 23.44 5.64
CA GLY A 291 3.68 23.15 5.80
C GLY A 291 4.22 22.05 4.88
N LEU A 292 3.40 21.61 3.91
CA LEU A 292 3.72 20.57 2.94
C LEU A 292 4.03 21.24 1.60
N GLN A 293 5.18 21.00 0.98
CA GLN A 293 5.45 21.63 -0.32
C GLN A 293 4.61 20.99 -1.42
N ALA A 294 3.57 21.70 -1.87
CA ALA A 294 2.72 21.21 -2.94
C ALA A 294 3.48 21.17 -4.27
N ARG A 295 3.33 20.07 -5.02
CA ARG A 295 3.87 19.93 -6.37
C ARG A 295 2.80 19.34 -7.27
N VAL A 296 2.65 19.91 -8.46
CA VAL A 296 1.63 19.52 -9.42
C VAL A 296 2.26 18.66 -10.50
N ALA A 297 1.69 17.48 -10.76
CA ALA A 297 2.11 16.58 -11.83
C ALA A 297 0.94 15.69 -12.27
N PRO A 298 0.96 15.08 -13.47
CA PRO A 298 -0.04 14.07 -13.84
C PRO A 298 0.07 12.84 -12.92
N THR A 299 -0.97 12.55 -12.13
CA THR A 299 -0.97 11.43 -11.16
C THR A 299 -1.78 10.21 -11.61
N LEU A 300 -2.58 10.35 -12.67
CA LEU A 300 -3.42 9.26 -13.19
C LEU A 300 -2.60 8.20 -13.95
N MET A 301 -2.51 7.01 -13.36
CA MET A 301 -1.76 5.87 -13.89
C MET A 301 -2.63 4.84 -14.64
N LYS A 302 -3.01 5.13 -15.89
CA LYS A 302 -3.77 4.20 -16.76
C LYS A 302 -2.84 3.32 -17.58
N THR A 303 -1.76 3.85 -18.13
CA THR A 303 -0.77 3.11 -18.93
C THR A 303 0.51 2.81 -18.13
N LEU A 304 1.44 2.02 -18.68
CA LEU A 304 2.77 1.82 -18.08
C LEU A 304 3.59 3.12 -18.14
N ASP A 305 3.57 3.82 -19.28
CA ASP A 305 4.30 5.08 -19.45
C ASP A 305 3.90 6.13 -18.41
N GLN A 306 2.60 6.22 -18.08
CA GLN A 306 2.13 7.12 -17.02
C GLN A 306 2.62 6.74 -15.62
N LYS A 307 2.79 5.44 -15.34
CA LYS A 307 3.38 4.98 -14.06
C LYS A 307 4.84 5.39 -13.97
N ILE A 308 5.59 5.20 -15.06
CA ILE A 308 7.00 5.58 -15.17
C ILE A 308 7.16 7.09 -15.09
N GLU A 309 6.29 7.87 -15.73
CA GLU A 309 6.36 9.33 -15.72
C GLU A 309 6.07 9.90 -14.32
N LEU A 310 5.04 9.38 -13.64
CA LEU A 310 4.78 9.77 -12.25
C LEU A 310 5.97 9.42 -11.33
N ALA A 311 6.59 8.26 -11.52
CA ALA A 311 7.81 7.89 -10.81
C ALA A 311 8.95 8.89 -11.08
N ARG A 312 9.16 9.33 -12.33
CA ARG A 312 10.15 10.38 -12.66
C ARG A 312 9.84 11.70 -11.96
N HIS A 313 8.58 12.13 -11.94
CA HIS A 313 8.19 13.35 -11.23
C HIS A 313 8.52 13.28 -9.74
N CYS A 314 8.28 12.13 -9.11
CA CYS A 314 8.64 11.92 -7.70
C CYS A 314 10.16 11.98 -7.48
N LEU A 315 10.95 11.32 -8.34
CA LEU A 315 12.41 11.24 -8.22
C LEU A 315 13.15 12.51 -8.69
N ALA A 316 12.43 13.49 -9.23
CA ALA A 316 12.98 14.81 -9.53
C ALA A 316 12.94 15.77 -8.32
N LEU A 317 12.31 15.35 -7.22
CA LEU A 317 12.20 16.14 -6.00
C LEU A 317 13.35 15.79 -5.05
N GLU A 318 14.32 16.70 -4.95
CA GLU A 318 15.53 16.51 -4.15
C GLU A 318 15.35 16.97 -2.70
N ALA A 319 16.23 16.48 -1.83
CA ALA A 319 16.35 16.92 -0.44
C ALA A 319 16.63 18.44 -0.37
N ARG A 320 16.23 19.08 0.72
CA ARG A 320 16.56 20.50 0.99
C ARG A 320 18.02 20.69 1.37
#